data_AF-A0A1X7SP52-F1
#
_entry.id   AF-A0A1X7SP52-F1
#
_cell.length_a   1.000
_cell.length_b   1.000
_cell.length_c   1.000
_cell.angle_alpha   90.00
_cell.angle_beta   90.00
_cell.angle_gamma   90.00
#
_symmetry.space_group_name_H-M   'P 1'
#
loop_
_entity.id
_entity.type
_entity.pdbx_description
1 polymer ?
#
loop_
_entity_poly.entity_id
_entity_poly.type
_entity_poly.pdbx_seq_one_letter_code
_entity_poly.pdbx_strand_id
1 'polypeptide(L)'
;MYVNFAVQFSGLVMHPSYPFVGDSPDGLTQCQCCGEGLLEIKCPFKYKEILPISIGALNDRNYFLERDTTGTIHLSSSHAYYHQVQGQMMVKQLPFCDFVCGTSKVLFVD
;
A
#
# COMPACT_ATOMS: atom_id res chain seq x y z
N MET A 1 6.96 -8.10 15.24
CA MET A 1 7.79 -6.91 15.54
C MET A 1 8.82 -6.82 14.43
N TYR A 2 8.88 -5.71 13.70
CA TYR A 2 9.89 -5.54 12.65
C TYR A 2 11.29 -5.41 13.29
N VAL A 3 12.29 -6.04 12.68
CA VAL A 3 13.69 -6.05 13.15
C VAL A 3 14.56 -5.37 12.10
N ASN A 4 15.25 -4.31 12.51
CA ASN A 4 16.12 -3.51 11.63
C ASN A 4 15.41 -3.05 10.34
N PHE A 5 14.18 -2.54 10.50
CA PHE A 5 13.39 -2.05 9.38
C PHE A 5 14.03 -0.79 8.78
N ALA A 6 14.22 -0.81 7.46
CA ALA A 6 14.70 0.32 6.68
C ALA A 6 13.80 0.55 5.47
N VAL A 7 13.70 1.81 5.06
CA VAL A 7 13.00 2.23 3.84
C VAL A 7 13.97 3.02 2.98
N GLN A 8 14.01 2.69 1.69
CA GLN A 8 14.75 3.44 0.69
C GLN A 8 13.79 4.09 -0.30
N PHE A 9 14.03 5.33 -0.67
CA PHE A 9 13.27 6.00 -1.71
C PHE A 9 13.47 5.31 -3.06
N SER A 10 12.39 5.19 -3.84
CA SER A 10 12.44 4.72 -5.22
C SER A 10 12.06 5.83 -6.18
N GLY A 11 12.75 5.90 -7.32
CA GLY A 11 12.25 6.60 -8.50
C GLY A 11 11.42 5.68 -9.38
N LEU A 12 11.28 6.06 -10.65
CA LEU A 12 10.71 5.19 -11.68
C LEU A 12 11.61 3.97 -11.92
N VAL A 13 11.00 2.78 -11.92
CA VAL A 13 11.66 1.51 -12.15
C VAL A 13 10.98 0.81 -13.30
N MET A 14 11.77 0.31 -14.24
CA MET A 14 11.29 -0.37 -15.44
C MET A 14 11.42 -1.89 -15.26
N HIS A 15 10.44 -2.65 -15.76
CA HIS A 15 10.56 -4.10 -15.77
C HIS A 15 11.68 -4.52 -16.75
N PRO A 16 12.64 -5.36 -16.34
CA PRO A 16 13.84 -5.65 -17.12
C PRO A 16 13.56 -6.30 -18.49
N SER A 17 12.47 -7.08 -18.59
CA SER A 17 12.06 -7.75 -19.84
C SER A 17 10.97 -7.00 -20.62
N TYR A 18 10.31 -6.01 -20.00
CA TYR A 18 9.18 -5.30 -20.59
C TYR A 18 9.41 -3.80 -20.43
N PRO A 19 10.27 -3.18 -21.25
CA PRO A 19 10.74 -1.80 -21.06
C PRO A 19 9.66 -0.73 -21.26
N PHE A 20 8.44 -1.12 -21.65
CA PHE A 20 7.25 -0.26 -21.69
C PHE A 20 6.40 -0.34 -20.41
N VAL A 21 6.79 -1.19 -19.45
CA VAL A 21 6.15 -1.33 -18.14
C VAL A 21 7.10 -0.77 -17.08
N GLY A 22 6.62 0.17 -16.29
CA GLY A 22 7.35 0.69 -15.16
C GLY A 22 6.43 1.21 -14.07
N ASP A 23 7.00 1.37 -12.89
CA ASP A 23 6.29 1.86 -11.71
C ASP A 23 7.22 2.65 -10.79
N SER A 24 6.65 3.46 -9.91
CA SER A 24 7.35 4.29 -8.94
C SER A 24 6.73 4.08 -7.56
N PRO A 25 7.10 3.00 -6.84
CA PRO A 25 6.63 2.80 -5.47
C PRO A 25 7.14 3.92 -4.55
N ASP A 26 6.41 4.24 -3.50
CA ASP A 26 6.82 5.27 -2.54
C ASP A 26 8.10 4.88 -1.77
N GLY A 27 8.32 3.56 -1.59
CA GLY A 27 9.57 3.06 -1.03
C GLY A 27 9.83 1.58 -1.27
N LEU A 28 11.08 1.20 -1.06
CA LEU A 28 11.53 -0.19 -0.93
C LEU A 28 11.79 -0.46 0.55
N THR A 29 11.12 -1.49 1.09
CA THR A 29 11.27 -1.88 2.49
C THR A 29 12.27 -3.01 2.62
N GLN A 30 13.04 -3.02 3.70
CA GLN A 30 13.93 -4.10 4.07
C GLN A 30 13.74 -4.39 5.56
N CYS A 31 13.32 -5.61 5.90
CA CYS A 31 13.33 -6.13 7.27
C CYS A 31 14.16 -7.40 7.32
N GLN A 32 14.95 -7.57 8.38
CA GLN A 32 15.60 -8.87 8.65
C GLN A 32 14.60 -10.00 8.86
N CYS A 33 13.38 -9.65 9.31
CA CYS A 33 12.30 -10.56 9.62
C CYS A 33 11.40 -10.93 8.41
N CYS A 34 11.15 -9.98 7.52
CA CYS A 34 10.18 -10.10 6.42
C CYS A 34 10.87 -10.24 5.05
N GLY A 35 12.15 -9.86 4.94
CA GLY A 35 12.84 -9.72 3.66
C GLY A 35 12.61 -8.34 3.03
N GLU A 36 12.68 -8.30 1.70
CA GLU A 36 12.47 -7.09 0.91
C GLU A 36 11.02 -6.99 0.45
N GLY A 37 10.49 -5.77 0.49
CA GLY A 37 9.13 -5.47 0.08
C GLY A 37 9.00 -4.07 -0.50
N LEU A 38 7.75 -3.68 -0.75
CA LEU A 38 7.39 -2.35 -1.22
C LEU A 38 6.66 -1.57 -0.14
N LEU A 39 6.64 -0.25 -0.30
CA LEU A 39 5.82 0.67 0.48
C LEU A 39 5.01 1.53 -0.49
N GLU A 40 3.71 1.60 -0.27
CA GLU A 40 2.80 2.48 -0.99
C GLU A 40 1.93 3.23 0.03
N ILE A 41 1.94 4.57 -0.03
CA ILE A 41 1.30 5.46 0.94
C ILE A 41 0.21 6.27 0.23
N LYS A 42 -1.02 6.15 0.71
CA LYS A 42 -2.14 6.99 0.27
C LYS A 42 -2.63 7.89 1.40
N CYS A 43 -2.75 9.17 1.08
CA CYS A 43 -3.26 10.20 2.00
C CYS A 43 -4.58 10.79 1.47
N PRO A 44 -5.74 10.14 1.73
CA PRO A 44 -7.00 10.56 1.14
C PRO A 44 -7.49 11.91 1.67
N PHE A 45 -7.54 12.92 0.81
CA PHE A 45 -7.97 14.27 1.19
C PHE A 45 -9.39 14.32 1.79
N LYS A 46 -10.34 13.54 1.23
CA LYS A 46 -11.73 13.46 1.71
C LYS A 46 -11.83 12.96 3.16
N TYR A 47 -10.92 12.06 3.56
CA TYR A 47 -10.95 11.39 4.87
C TYR A 47 -9.80 11.85 5.79
N LYS A 48 -9.10 12.94 5.42
CA LYS A 48 -7.88 13.38 6.13
C LYS A 48 -8.11 13.69 7.62
N GLU A 49 -9.32 14.08 8.03
CA GLU A 49 -9.62 14.44 9.43
C GLU A 49 -10.29 13.33 10.25
N ILE A 50 -10.44 12.14 9.69
CA ILE A 50 -11.04 10.98 10.40
C ILE A 50 -10.03 9.83 10.53
N LEU A 51 -10.39 8.81 11.29
CA LEU A 51 -9.60 7.58 11.34
C LEU A 51 -9.75 6.83 10.00
N PRO A 52 -8.66 6.28 9.42
CA PRO A 52 -8.70 5.48 8.20
C PRO A 52 -9.79 4.39 8.26
N ILE A 53 -9.88 3.72 9.40
CA ILE A 53 -10.78 2.59 9.64
C ILE A 53 -12.13 2.97 10.28
N SER A 54 -12.52 4.25 10.20
CA SER A 54 -13.81 4.70 10.73
C SER A 54 -14.97 4.05 9.97
N ILE A 55 -16.08 3.78 10.66
CA ILE A 55 -17.29 3.20 10.06
C ILE A 55 -17.78 4.06 8.87
N GLY A 56 -17.70 5.39 9.00
CA GLY A 56 -18.08 6.30 7.93
C GLY A 56 -17.22 6.17 6.67
N ALA A 57 -15.90 5.96 6.82
CA ALA A 57 -15.02 5.72 5.68
C ALA A 57 -15.26 4.35 5.05
N LEU A 58 -15.32 3.30 5.86
CA LEU A 58 -15.49 1.91 5.39
C LEU A 58 -16.86 1.64 4.75
N ASN A 59 -17.89 2.44 5.08
CA ASN A 59 -19.21 2.34 4.44
C ASN A 59 -19.29 3.10 3.10
N ASP A 60 -18.28 3.90 2.74
CA ASP A 60 -18.22 4.56 1.45
C ASP A 60 -17.68 3.59 0.39
N ARG A 61 -18.50 3.28 -0.62
CA ARG A 61 -18.15 2.35 -1.70
C ARG A 61 -16.98 2.81 -2.57
N ASN A 62 -16.63 4.09 -2.53
CA ASN A 62 -15.48 4.63 -3.25
C ASN A 62 -14.21 4.68 -2.38
N TYR A 63 -14.29 4.23 -1.12
CA TYR A 63 -13.11 4.12 -0.28
C TYR A 63 -12.29 2.89 -0.64
N PHE A 64 -10.98 3.00 -0.54
CA PHE A 64 -10.06 1.95 -0.96
C PHE A 64 -9.80 0.90 0.10
N LEU A 65 -10.12 1.17 1.38
CA LEU A 65 -10.11 0.13 2.41
C LEU A 65 -11.52 -0.44 2.58
N GLU A 66 -11.61 -1.74 2.72
CA GLU A 66 -12.84 -2.45 3.03
C GLU A 66 -12.65 -3.37 4.24
N ARG A 67 -13.77 -3.75 4.86
CA ARG A 67 -13.79 -4.75 5.91
C ARG A 67 -14.38 -6.04 5.36
N ASP A 68 -13.64 -7.13 5.47
CA ASP A 68 -14.12 -8.44 5.04
C ASP A 68 -15.14 -9.05 6.02
N THR A 69 -15.59 -10.26 5.70
CA THR A 69 -16.53 -11.02 6.55
C THR A 69 -15.93 -11.49 7.87
N THR A 70 -14.60 -11.51 8.00
CA THR A 70 -13.89 -11.88 9.23
C THR A 70 -13.67 -10.69 10.17
N GLY A 71 -13.90 -9.47 9.66
CA GLY A 71 -13.64 -8.22 10.36
C GLY A 71 -12.25 -7.65 10.09
N THR A 72 -11.44 -8.31 9.26
CA THR A 72 -10.13 -7.84 8.82
C THR A 72 -10.33 -6.67 7.85
N ILE A 73 -9.55 -5.62 8.03
CA ILE A 73 -9.57 -4.45 7.16
C ILE A 73 -8.38 -4.55 6.24
N HIS A 74 -8.61 -4.38 4.94
CA HIS A 74 -7.57 -4.45 3.93
C HIS A 74 -7.90 -3.55 2.73
N LEU A 75 -6.93 -3.37 1.85
CA LEU A 75 -7.10 -2.74 0.56
C LEU A 75 -8.07 -3.59 -0.28
N SER A 76 -9.13 -2.95 -0.77
CA SER A 76 -10.14 -3.62 -1.60
C SER A 76 -9.51 -4.11 -2.90
N SER A 77 -9.65 -5.41 -3.19
CA SER A 77 -9.12 -6.01 -4.42
C SER A 77 -9.78 -5.50 -5.69
N SER A 78 -10.90 -4.78 -5.56
CA SER A 78 -11.62 -4.16 -6.67
C SER A 78 -11.19 -2.71 -6.95
N HIS A 79 -10.43 -2.10 -6.04
CA HIS A 79 -10.03 -0.70 -6.14
C HIS A 79 -8.77 -0.53 -7.00
N ALA A 80 -8.67 0.59 -7.73
CA ALA A 80 -7.54 0.85 -8.63
C ALA A 80 -6.16 0.80 -7.96
N TYR A 81 -6.08 1.19 -6.69
CA TYR A 81 -4.83 1.11 -5.91
C TYR A 81 -4.37 -0.33 -5.65
N TYR A 82 -5.28 -1.31 -5.58
CA TYR A 82 -4.89 -2.71 -5.51
C TYR A 82 -4.18 -3.12 -6.81
N HIS A 83 -4.74 -2.76 -7.96
CA HIS A 83 -4.11 -3.03 -9.25
C HIS A 83 -2.74 -2.34 -9.38
N GLN A 84 -2.60 -1.13 -8.84
CA GLN A 84 -1.31 -0.42 -8.77
C GLN A 84 -0.29 -1.23 -7.96
N VAL A 85 -0.62 -1.63 -6.73
CA VAL A 85 0.25 -2.42 -5.86
C VAL A 85 0.67 -3.74 -6.52
N GLN A 86 -0.27 -4.45 -7.13
CA GLN A 86 0.04 -5.69 -7.87
C GLN A 86 0.99 -5.43 -9.05
N GLY A 87 0.82 -4.31 -9.74
CA GLY A 87 1.72 -3.86 -10.80
C GLY A 87 3.14 -3.59 -10.29
N GLN A 88 3.27 -2.85 -9.18
CA GLN A 88 4.55 -2.56 -8.53
C GLN A 88 5.29 -3.84 -8.14
N MET A 89 4.57 -4.77 -7.50
CA MET A 89 5.10 -6.07 -7.09
C MET A 89 5.59 -6.88 -8.30
N MET A 90 4.84 -6.86 -9.40
CA MET A 90 5.25 -7.52 -10.64
C MET A 90 6.49 -6.89 -11.28
N VAL A 91 6.55 -5.55 -11.37
CA VAL A 91 7.69 -4.82 -11.93
C VAL A 91 8.98 -5.11 -11.18
N LYS A 92 8.90 -5.16 -9.85
CA LYS A 92 10.04 -5.37 -8.94
C LYS A 92 10.32 -6.83 -8.59
N GLN A 93 9.39 -7.73 -8.93
CA GLN A 93 9.42 -9.13 -8.54
C GLN A 93 9.52 -9.33 -7.01
N LEU A 94 8.75 -8.54 -6.27
CA LEU A 94 8.73 -8.56 -4.80
C LEU A 94 7.45 -9.21 -4.24
N PRO A 95 7.54 -9.90 -3.09
CA PRO A 95 6.46 -10.75 -2.59
C PRO A 95 5.34 -10.02 -1.86
N PHE A 96 5.57 -8.79 -1.39
CA PHE A 96 4.56 -8.01 -0.67
C PHE A 96 4.78 -6.50 -0.81
N CYS A 97 3.76 -5.75 -0.43
CA CYS A 97 3.79 -4.30 -0.27
C CYS A 97 3.10 -3.95 1.05
N ASP A 98 3.77 -3.22 1.92
CA ASP A 98 3.14 -2.57 3.08
C ASP A 98 2.28 -1.40 2.54
N PHE A 99 0.95 -1.51 2.58
CA PHE A 99 0.06 -0.47 2.08
C PHE A 99 -0.42 0.42 3.22
N VAL A 100 -0.09 1.72 3.16
CA VAL A 100 -0.33 2.67 4.24
C VAL A 100 -1.42 3.65 3.86
N CYS A 101 -2.49 3.71 4.67
CA CYS A 101 -3.45 4.80 4.64
C CYS A 101 -3.11 5.82 5.72
N GLY A 102 -2.63 7.00 5.31
CA GLY A 102 -2.34 8.11 6.21
C GLY A 102 -3.46 9.15 6.29
N THR A 103 -3.88 9.50 7.50
CA THR A 103 -4.70 10.69 7.74
C THR A 103 -4.00 11.64 8.70
N SER A 104 -4.53 12.85 8.89
CA SER A 104 -4.05 13.81 9.89
C SER A 104 -4.15 13.27 11.33
N LYS A 105 -4.88 12.16 11.54
CA LYS A 105 -5.08 11.55 12.86
C LYS A 105 -4.09 10.43 13.12
N VAL A 106 -4.04 9.44 12.22
CA VAL A 106 -3.24 8.21 12.39
C VAL A 106 -2.89 7.58 11.04
N LEU A 107 -1.95 6.65 11.09
CA LEU A 107 -1.66 5.72 10.00
C LEU A 107 -2.40 4.41 10.24
N PHE A 108 -2.88 3.80 9.17
CA PHE A 108 -3.30 2.40 9.11
C PHE A 108 -2.39 1.68 8.11
N VAL A 109 -1.96 0.47 8.45
CA VAL A 109 -1.16 -0.40 7.58
C VAL A 109 -1.95 -1.67 7.36
N ASP A 110 -2.16 -2.01 6.10
CA ASP A 110 -2.66 -3.30 5.63
C ASP A 110 -1.48 -4.24 5.36
#